data_AF-A0A5C3ECD9-F1
#
_entry.id   AF-A0A5C3ECD9-F1
#
_cell.length_a   1.000
_cell.length_b   1.000
_cell.length_c   1.000
_cell.angle_alpha   90.00
_cell.angle_beta   90.00
_cell.angle_gamma   90.00
#
_symmetry.space_group_name_H-M   'P 1'
#
loop_
_entity.id
_entity.type
_entity.pdbx_description
1 polymer ?
#
loop_
_entity_poly.entity_id
_entity_poly.type
_entity_poly.pdbx_seq_one_letter_code
_entity_poly.pdbx_strand_id
1 'polypeptide(L)'
;MSSALYSIPGFKDLVSSITGGRDPFHNLSWAGAPLSLLLAALPHWYTIYLAESNKVQGGWSNVNPRFWVQRLIAKSNTTKLSPLELQILRGQSCQANAFENVPLFIATLIWANFTKLETATINNFVVGYLTSRAVFTVLYLYVSGKANSFARTAVFNFGIIWIITVWLKGAMTLLPELK
;
A
#
# COMPACT_ATOMS: atom_id res chain seq x y z
N MET A 1 -14.10 -13.88 -10.23
CA MET A 1 -13.27 -14.48 -9.16
C MET A 1 -14.09 -15.01 -7.96
N SER A 2 -15.42 -15.08 -7.98
CA SER A 2 -16.19 -15.40 -6.76
C SER A 2 -16.61 -16.88 -6.57
N SER A 3 -16.51 -17.75 -7.58
CA SER A 3 -17.13 -19.10 -7.49
C SER A 3 -16.47 -20.06 -6.48
N ALA A 4 -15.15 -19.99 -6.28
CA ALA A 4 -14.42 -20.95 -5.46
C ALA A 4 -14.55 -20.70 -3.94
N LEU A 5 -14.79 -19.46 -3.52
CA LEU A 5 -15.00 -19.14 -2.10
C LEU A 5 -16.44 -19.48 -1.69
N TYR A 6 -17.40 -19.24 -2.59
CA TYR A 6 -18.81 -19.57 -2.34
C TYR A 6 -19.11 -21.08 -2.39
N SER A 7 -18.19 -21.92 -2.84
CA SER A 7 -18.31 -23.38 -2.73
C SER A 7 -17.94 -23.93 -1.34
N ILE A 8 -17.39 -23.10 -0.45
CA ILE A 8 -17.07 -23.52 0.93
C ILE A 8 -18.37 -23.55 1.75
N PRO A 9 -18.73 -24.70 2.39
CA PRO A 9 -19.92 -24.81 3.22
C PRO A 9 -19.98 -23.73 4.31
N GLY A 10 -21.13 -23.06 4.46
CA GLY A 10 -21.35 -22.01 5.46
C GLY A 10 -20.69 -20.66 5.16
N PHE A 11 -19.75 -20.57 4.21
CA PHE A 11 -19.09 -19.30 3.86
C PHE A 11 -20.07 -18.30 3.25
N LYS A 12 -20.95 -18.75 2.34
CA LYS A 12 -21.97 -17.90 1.72
C LYS A 12 -22.93 -17.31 2.76
N ASP A 13 -23.38 -18.12 3.71
CA ASP A 13 -24.32 -17.69 4.76
C ASP A 13 -23.67 -16.70 5.74
N LEU A 14 -22.41 -16.96 6.09
CA LEU A 14 -21.60 -16.04 6.89
C LEU A 14 -21.39 -14.70 6.19
N VAL A 15 -21.02 -14.70 4.91
CA VAL A 15 -20.85 -13.46 4.14
C VAL A 15 -22.19 -12.74 4.03
N SER A 16 -23.28 -13.45 3.75
CA SER A 16 -24.62 -12.87 3.63
C SER A 16 -25.07 -12.21 4.93
N SER A 17 -24.81 -12.80 6.10
CA SER A 17 -25.21 -12.23 7.39
C SER A 17 -24.44 -10.94 7.74
N ILE A 18 -23.15 -10.87 7.41
CA ILE A 18 -22.29 -9.71 7.68
C ILE A 18 -22.56 -8.56 6.71
N THR A 19 -22.84 -8.88 5.45
CA THR A 19 -22.96 -7.88 4.36
C THR A 19 -24.39 -7.43 4.08
N GLY A 20 -25.38 -8.03 4.75
CA GLY A 20 -26.79 -7.84 4.44
C GLY A 20 -27.18 -8.38 3.06
N GLY A 21 -26.60 -9.53 2.68
CA GLY A 21 -26.87 -10.21 1.41
C GLY A 21 -26.16 -9.64 0.18
N ARG A 22 -25.14 -8.78 0.34
CA ARG A 22 -24.38 -8.18 -0.77
C ARG A 22 -23.10 -8.96 -1.02
N ASP A 23 -22.68 -9.11 -2.28
CA ASP A 23 -21.38 -9.72 -2.61
C ASP A 23 -20.25 -8.70 -2.40
N PRO A 24 -19.41 -8.83 -1.35
CA PRO A 24 -18.35 -7.87 -1.07
C PRO A 24 -17.22 -7.96 -2.11
N PHE A 25 -17.15 -9.03 -2.92
CA PHE A 25 -16.14 -9.21 -3.95
C PHE A 25 -16.58 -8.65 -5.30
N HIS A 26 -17.83 -8.20 -5.42
CA HIS A 26 -18.33 -7.63 -6.66
C HIS A 26 -17.53 -6.38 -7.02
N ASN A 27 -17.42 -5.39 -6.11
CA ASN A 27 -16.64 -4.17 -6.32
C ASN A 27 -15.74 -3.91 -5.10
N LEU A 28 -14.43 -3.97 -5.29
CA LEU A 28 -13.43 -3.87 -4.22
C LEU A 28 -13.19 -2.43 -3.71
N SER A 29 -13.96 -1.45 -4.20
CA SER A 29 -13.79 -0.04 -3.78
C SER A 29 -13.95 0.16 -2.27
N TRP A 30 -14.84 -0.60 -1.62
CA TRP A 30 -15.05 -0.50 -0.18
C TRP A 30 -13.79 -0.87 0.63
N ALA A 31 -12.99 -1.81 0.12
CA ALA A 31 -11.78 -2.30 0.78
C ALA A 31 -10.53 -1.51 0.37
N GLY A 32 -10.54 -0.85 -0.79
CA GLY A 32 -9.37 -0.17 -1.34
C GLY A 32 -8.74 0.83 -0.37
N ALA A 33 -9.52 1.81 0.09
CA ALA A 33 -9.04 2.84 1.02
C ALA A 33 -8.48 2.26 2.34
N PRO A 34 -9.22 1.45 3.12
CA PRO A 34 -8.69 0.91 4.38
C PRO A 34 -7.48 -0.01 4.17
N LEU A 35 -7.46 -0.84 3.12
CA LEU A 35 -6.30 -1.69 2.83
C LEU A 35 -5.07 -0.89 2.42
N SER A 36 -5.24 0.20 1.66
CA SER A 36 -4.12 1.07 1.29
C SER A 36 -3.48 1.76 2.50
N LEU A 37 -4.29 2.23 3.45
CA LEU A 37 -3.83 2.80 4.72
C LEU A 37 -3.14 1.75 5.59
N LEU A 38 -3.72 0.55 5.67
CA LEU A 38 -3.13 -0.56 6.41
C LEU A 38 -1.75 -0.91 5.84
N LEU A 39 -1.64 -1.12 4.54
CA LEU A 39 -0.35 -1.41 3.88
C LEU A 39 0.68 -0.28 4.07
N ALA A 40 0.24 0.99 4.12
CA ALA A 40 1.13 2.11 4.40
C ALA A 40 1.66 2.12 5.84
N ALA A 41 0.84 1.70 6.81
CA ALA A 41 1.20 1.65 8.22
C ALA A 41 2.05 0.42 8.61
N LEU A 42 1.92 -0.71 7.92
CA LEU A 42 2.63 -1.96 8.24
C LEU A 42 4.15 -1.81 8.45
N PRO A 43 4.93 -1.16 7.54
CA PRO A 43 6.38 -1.03 7.75
C PRO A 43 6.73 -0.19 8.98
N HIS A 44 5.85 0.75 9.38
CA HIS A 44 6.01 1.51 10.62
C HIS A 44 5.87 0.61 11.84
N TRP A 45 4.76 -0.12 11.97
CA TRP A 45 4.52 -1.00 13.12
C TRP A 45 5.58 -2.08 13.25
N TYR A 46 5.99 -2.68 12.12
CA TYR A 46 7.07 -3.66 12.11
C TYR A 46 8.39 -3.06 12.63
N THR A 47 8.74 -1.85 12.21
CA THR A 47 10.00 -1.21 12.65
C THR A 47 9.95 -0.63 14.05
N ILE A 48 8.76 -0.27 14.56
CA ILE A 48 8.54 0.01 15.99
C ILE A 48 8.87 -1.23 16.81
N TYR A 49 8.29 -2.38 16.43
CA TYR A 49 8.54 -3.64 17.12
C TYR A 49 10.04 -3.97 17.13
N LEU A 50 10.74 -3.83 16.01
CA LEU A 50 12.18 -4.04 15.94
C LEU A 50 12.97 -3.08 16.83
N ALA A 51 12.64 -1.79 16.79
CA ALA A 51 13.32 -0.78 17.60
C ALA A 51 13.16 -1.04 19.11
N GLU A 52 11.93 -1.41 19.52
CA GLU A 52 11.60 -1.66 20.93
C GLU A 52 12.23 -2.97 21.44
N SER A 53 12.06 -4.07 20.70
CA SER A 53 12.57 -5.39 21.09
C SER A 53 14.10 -5.43 21.17
N ASN A 54 14.79 -4.69 20.31
CA ASN A 54 16.25 -4.63 20.26
C ASN A 54 16.83 -3.43 21.01
N LYS A 55 16.00 -2.64 21.70
CA LYS A 55 16.40 -1.45 22.46
C LYS A 55 17.26 -0.47 21.64
N VAL A 56 16.95 -0.32 20.36
CA VAL A 56 17.59 0.68 19.49
C VAL A 56 17.28 2.07 20.04
N GLN A 57 18.30 2.88 20.30
CA GLN A 57 18.16 4.15 21.05
C GLN A 57 17.45 4.02 22.41
N GLY A 58 17.60 2.87 23.09
CA GLY A 58 16.91 2.58 24.36
C GLY A 58 15.47 2.09 24.20
N GLY A 59 15.00 1.88 22.97
CA GLY A 59 13.63 1.48 22.66
C GLY A 59 12.90 2.54 21.82
N TRP A 60 11.71 2.19 21.34
CA TRP A 60 10.88 3.11 20.58
C TRP A 60 10.21 4.13 21.51
N SER A 61 10.16 5.40 21.09
CA SER A 61 9.49 6.46 21.85
C SER A 61 8.28 7.00 21.11
N ASN A 62 7.09 6.76 21.66
CA ASN A 62 5.83 7.34 21.16
C ASN A 62 5.65 8.82 21.58
N VAL A 63 6.48 9.33 22.49
CA VAL A 63 6.42 10.75 22.92
C VAL A 63 6.80 11.67 21.76
N ASN A 64 7.81 11.29 20.98
CA ASN A 64 8.21 12.04 19.79
C ASN A 64 8.80 11.11 18.71
N PRO A 65 7.95 10.37 17.97
CA PRO A 65 8.39 9.35 17.04
C PRO A 65 9.17 9.91 15.85
N ARG A 66 8.82 11.12 15.38
CA ARG A 66 9.56 11.79 14.30
C ARG A 66 10.97 12.17 14.75
N PHE A 67 11.11 12.72 15.95
CA PHE A 67 12.41 13.04 16.51
C PHE A 67 13.25 11.78 16.77
N TRP A 68 12.62 10.67 17.18
CA TRP A 68 13.30 9.37 17.31
C TRP A 68 13.95 8.95 15.98
N VAL A 69 13.23 9.06 14.86
CA VAL A 69 13.77 8.76 13.52
C VAL A 69 14.87 9.73 13.13
N GLN A 70 14.69 11.03 13.38
CA GLN A 70 15.71 12.06 13.10
C GLN A 70 17.01 11.82 13.86
N ARG A 71 16.96 11.39 15.13
CA ARG A 71 18.15 11.03 15.88
C ARG A 71 18.90 9.86 15.27
N LEU A 72 18.17 8.84 14.76
CA LEU A 72 18.80 7.71 14.08
C LEU A 72 19.49 8.15 12.78
N ILE A 73 18.87 9.07 12.04
CA ILE A 73 19.47 9.68 10.85
C ILE A 73 20.72 10.49 11.24
N ALA A 74 20.64 11.31 12.29
CA ALA A 74 21.78 12.10 12.76
C ALA A 74 22.96 11.22 13.18
N LYS A 75 22.70 10.06 13.82
CA LYS A 75 23.72 9.06 14.14
C LYS A 75 24.46 8.58 12.89
N SER A 76 23.79 8.43 11.75
CA SER A 76 24.43 7.98 10.50
C SER A 76 25.50 8.93 9.96
N ASN A 77 25.46 10.21 10.37
CA ASN A 77 26.45 11.21 9.97
C ASN A 77 27.76 11.11 10.77
N THR A 78 27.70 10.53 11.97
CA THR A 78 28.87 10.44 12.88
C THR A 78 29.36 9.01 13.03
N THR A 79 28.49 8.01 12.90
CA THR A 79 28.78 6.60 13.12
C THR A 79 28.07 5.74 12.09
N LYS A 80 28.75 4.68 11.62
CA LYS A 80 28.14 3.69 10.73
C LYS A 80 26.99 2.99 11.45
N LEU A 81 25.82 3.01 10.82
CA LEU A 81 24.65 2.31 11.33
C LEU A 81 24.77 0.79 11.17
N SER A 82 24.23 0.07 12.14
CA SER A 82 24.06 -1.38 12.04
C SER A 82 23.05 -1.77 10.96
N PRO A 83 23.07 -3.03 10.46
CA PRO A 83 22.07 -3.51 9.50
C PRO A 83 20.63 -3.35 9.99
N LEU A 84 20.39 -3.55 11.28
CA LEU A 84 19.08 -3.40 11.93
C LEU A 84 18.63 -1.93 11.94
N GLU A 85 19.50 -1.00 12.31
CA GLU A 85 19.20 0.43 12.30
C GLU A 85 18.88 0.93 10.89
N LEU A 86 19.63 0.46 9.89
CA LEU A 86 19.35 0.74 8.49
C LEU A 86 18.00 0.16 8.05
N GLN A 87 17.62 -1.03 8.52
CA GLN A 87 16.30 -1.62 8.23
C GLN A 87 15.17 -0.81 8.85
N ILE A 88 15.35 -0.34 10.10
CA ILE A 88 14.38 0.52 10.77
C ILE A 88 14.20 1.83 9.99
N LEU A 89 15.30 2.50 9.62
CA LEU A 89 15.22 3.71 8.79
C LEU A 89 14.51 3.45 7.46
N ARG A 90 14.82 2.34 6.79
CA ARG A 90 14.13 1.96 5.54
C ARG A 90 12.63 1.78 5.75
N GLY A 91 12.19 1.10 6.81
CA GLY A 91 10.75 0.95 7.07
C GLY A 91 10.06 2.27 7.38
N GLN A 92 10.73 3.18 8.11
CA GLN A 92 10.20 4.52 8.38
C GLN A 92 10.13 5.38 7.09
N SER A 93 11.10 5.27 6.18
CA SER A 93 11.01 5.89 4.86
C SER A 93 9.94 5.25 3.97
N CYS A 94 9.76 3.93 4.07
CA CYS A 94 8.75 3.18 3.31
C CYS A 94 7.32 3.62 3.68
N GLN A 95 7.01 3.81 4.97
CA GLN A 95 5.69 4.31 5.37
C GLN A 95 5.43 5.72 4.82
N ALA A 96 6.42 6.61 4.86
CA ALA A 96 6.26 7.99 4.40
C ALA A 96 5.92 8.00 2.91
N ASN A 97 6.69 7.26 2.11
CA ASN A 97 6.41 7.07 0.69
C ASN A 97 5.01 6.46 0.45
N ALA A 98 4.61 5.48 1.24
CA ALA A 98 3.30 4.86 1.08
C ALA A 98 2.17 5.88 1.37
N PHE A 99 2.24 6.59 2.50
CA PHE A 99 1.25 7.61 2.87
C PHE A 99 1.18 8.79 1.90
N GLU A 100 2.29 9.17 1.26
CA GLU A 100 2.30 10.17 0.19
C GLU A 100 1.49 9.72 -1.04
N ASN A 101 1.38 8.41 -1.28
CA ASN A 101 0.68 7.86 -2.45
C ASN A 101 -0.77 7.46 -2.18
N VAL A 102 -1.16 7.21 -0.92
CA VAL A 102 -2.54 6.84 -0.55
C VAL A 102 -3.58 7.85 -1.06
N PRO A 103 -3.41 9.18 -0.90
CA PRO A 103 -4.39 10.15 -1.40
C PRO A 103 -4.63 10.02 -2.91
N LEU A 104 -3.57 9.83 -3.70
CA LEU A 104 -3.68 9.68 -5.15
C LEU A 104 -4.39 8.37 -5.53
N PHE A 105 -4.12 7.27 -4.82
CA PHE A 105 -4.85 6.02 -5.00
C PHE A 105 -6.35 6.18 -4.70
N ILE A 106 -6.70 6.81 -3.58
CA ILE A 106 -8.10 7.06 -3.19
C ILE A 106 -8.78 7.96 -4.21
N ALA A 107 -8.14 9.05 -4.64
CA ALA A 107 -8.69 9.95 -5.66
C ALA A 107 -8.94 9.20 -6.99
N THR A 108 -8.02 8.31 -7.38
CA THR A 108 -8.16 7.48 -8.58
C THR A 108 -9.31 6.48 -8.46
N LEU A 109 -9.51 5.90 -7.27
CA LEU A 109 -10.63 5.00 -7.00
C LEU A 109 -11.98 5.74 -7.06
N ILE A 110 -12.04 6.96 -6.52
CA ILE A 110 -13.22 7.84 -6.63
C ILE A 110 -13.47 8.18 -8.11
N TRP A 111 -12.43 8.58 -8.85
CA TRP A 111 -12.51 8.87 -10.28
C TRP A 111 -13.07 7.70 -11.09
N ALA A 112 -12.59 6.48 -10.83
CA ALA A 112 -13.06 5.28 -11.52
C ALA A 112 -14.55 5.00 -11.29
N ASN A 113 -15.02 5.18 -10.06
CA ASN A 113 -16.44 5.03 -9.73
C ASN A 113 -17.28 6.17 -10.32
N PHE A 114 -16.78 7.41 -10.26
CA PHE A 114 -17.46 8.59 -10.82
C PHE A 114 -17.66 8.48 -12.33
N THR A 115 -16.63 8.02 -13.05
CA THR A 115 -16.66 7.78 -14.51
C THR A 115 -17.33 6.46 -14.89
N LYS A 116 -17.88 5.72 -13.91
CA LYS A 116 -18.61 4.46 -14.11
C LYS A 116 -17.80 3.43 -14.91
N LEU A 117 -16.51 3.34 -14.66
CA LEU A 117 -15.68 2.30 -15.26
C LEU A 117 -16.20 0.91 -14.88
N GLU A 118 -15.99 -0.06 -15.77
CA GLU A 118 -16.38 -1.43 -15.53
C GLU A 118 -15.79 -1.95 -14.21
N THR A 119 -16.60 -2.66 -13.44
CA THR A 119 -16.21 -3.22 -12.14
C THR A 119 -14.96 -4.09 -12.22
N ALA A 120 -14.77 -4.85 -13.31
CA ALA A 120 -13.55 -5.61 -13.54
C ALA A 120 -12.30 -4.70 -13.61
N THR A 121 -12.41 -3.54 -14.27
CA THR A 121 -11.31 -2.55 -14.34
C THR A 121 -11.01 -1.98 -12.96
N ILE A 122 -12.04 -1.64 -12.18
CA ILE A 122 -11.89 -1.12 -10.80
C ILE A 122 -11.21 -2.16 -9.90
N ASN A 123 -11.67 -3.42 -9.96
CA ASN A 123 -11.12 -4.49 -9.14
C ASN A 123 -9.66 -4.80 -9.51
N ASN A 124 -9.35 -4.85 -10.80
CA ASN A 124 -7.97 -5.04 -11.28
C ASN A 124 -7.05 -3.90 -10.82
N PHE A 125 -7.53 -2.66 -10.85
CA PHE A 125 -6.80 -1.52 -10.31
C PHE A 125 -6.50 -1.67 -8.80
N VAL A 126 -7.53 -1.98 -7.99
CA VAL A 126 -7.37 -2.16 -6.54
C VAL A 126 -6.38 -3.29 -6.25
N VAL A 127 -6.55 -4.46 -6.85
CA VAL A 127 -5.68 -5.62 -6.63
C VAL A 127 -4.26 -5.33 -7.12
N GLY A 128 -4.11 -4.81 -8.34
CA GLY A 128 -2.82 -4.53 -8.97
C GLY A 128 -2.01 -3.49 -8.20
N TYR A 129 -2.65 -2.40 -7.79
CA TYR A 129 -2.01 -1.35 -6.99
C TYR A 129 -1.62 -1.85 -5.59
N LEU A 130 -2.54 -2.50 -4.86
CA LEU A 130 -2.24 -2.98 -3.50
C LEU A 130 -1.15 -4.07 -3.51
N THR A 131 -1.16 -4.95 -4.51
CA THR A 131 -0.10 -5.96 -4.69
C THR A 131 1.25 -5.31 -4.97
N SER A 132 1.29 -4.32 -5.87
CA SER A 132 2.49 -3.50 -6.11
C SER A 132 3.02 -2.91 -4.80
N ARG A 133 2.14 -2.33 -3.98
CA ARG A 133 2.55 -1.73 -2.70
C ARG A 133 3.03 -2.76 -1.68
N ALA A 134 2.40 -3.92 -1.60
CA ALA A 134 2.86 -5.00 -0.72
C ALA A 134 4.26 -5.48 -1.10
N VAL A 135 4.49 -5.76 -2.39
CA VAL A 135 5.81 -6.18 -2.91
C VAL A 135 6.85 -5.07 -2.71
N PHE A 136 6.48 -3.82 -3.01
CA PHE A 136 7.36 -2.67 -2.78
C PHE A 136 7.79 -2.57 -1.32
N THR A 137 6.88 -2.73 -0.36
CA THR A 137 7.18 -2.68 1.08
C THR A 137 8.17 -3.77 1.49
N VAL A 138 7.98 -5.02 1.04
CA VAL A 138 8.90 -6.13 1.31
C VAL A 138 10.29 -5.82 0.75
N LEU A 139 10.36 -5.41 -0.52
CA LEU A 139 11.63 -5.02 -1.14
C LEU A 139 12.28 -3.86 -0.39
N TYR A 140 11.51 -2.85 0.03
CA TYR A 140 12.05 -1.69 0.73
C TYR A 140 12.73 -2.07 2.04
N LEU A 141 12.14 -2.98 2.83
CA LEU A 141 12.68 -3.39 4.12
C LEU A 141 13.95 -4.23 3.98
N TYR A 142 13.93 -5.25 3.11
CA TYR A 142 14.95 -6.30 3.10
C TYR A 142 16.06 -6.10 2.06
N VAL A 143 15.88 -5.20 1.10
CA VAL A 143 16.86 -4.99 0.02
C VAL A 143 17.78 -3.81 0.32
N SER A 144 19.08 -4.10 0.42
CA SER A 144 20.14 -3.13 0.73
C SER A 144 21.09 -2.79 -0.43
N GLY A 145 21.02 -3.51 -1.57
CA GLY A 145 21.92 -3.33 -2.72
C GLY A 145 21.42 -2.34 -3.78
N LYS A 146 22.35 -1.63 -4.44
CA LYS A 146 22.06 -0.66 -5.52
C LYS A 146 21.46 -1.30 -6.77
N ALA A 147 21.90 -2.49 -7.16
CA ALA A 147 21.27 -3.21 -8.29
C ALA A 147 19.81 -3.57 -7.99
N ASN A 148 19.53 -3.95 -6.75
CA ASN A 148 18.18 -4.34 -6.33
C ASN A 148 17.29 -3.12 -6.01
N SER A 149 17.83 -1.90 -5.99
CA SER A 149 17.00 -0.68 -5.90
C SER A 149 16.18 -0.45 -7.17
N PHE A 150 16.65 -0.93 -8.34
CA PHE A 150 15.87 -0.86 -9.58
C PHE A 150 14.59 -1.68 -9.50
N ALA A 151 14.59 -2.83 -8.79
CA ALA A 151 13.38 -3.62 -8.56
C ALA A 151 12.32 -2.81 -7.77
N ARG A 152 12.74 -2.05 -6.75
CA ARG A 152 11.84 -1.16 -6.00
C ARG A 152 11.23 -0.09 -6.92
N THR A 153 12.05 0.54 -7.75
CA THR A 153 11.58 1.54 -8.71
C THR A 153 10.63 0.95 -9.74
N ALA A 154 10.92 -0.24 -10.28
CA ALA A 154 10.05 -0.92 -11.24
C ALA A 154 8.67 -1.24 -10.62
N VAL A 155 8.65 -1.83 -9.42
CA VAL A 155 7.40 -2.16 -8.74
C VAL A 155 6.61 -0.90 -8.38
N PHE A 156 7.28 0.16 -7.93
CA PHE A 156 6.64 1.45 -7.66
C PHE A 156 5.95 2.00 -8.92
N ASN A 157 6.68 2.06 -10.05
CA ASN A 157 6.14 2.57 -11.30
C ASN A 157 5.01 1.70 -11.85
N PHE A 158 5.03 0.39 -11.62
CA PHE A 158 3.88 -0.46 -11.95
C PHE A 158 2.59 -0.01 -11.26
N GLY A 159 2.66 0.41 -9.99
CA GLY A 159 1.52 1.02 -9.29
C GLY A 159 1.10 2.37 -9.88
N ILE A 160 2.05 3.19 -10.33
CA ILE A 160 1.75 4.47 -11.00
C ILE A 160 1.09 4.25 -12.37
N ILE A 161 1.53 3.25 -13.14
CA ILE A 161 0.92 2.87 -14.42
C ILE A 161 -0.55 2.50 -14.24
N TRP A 162 -0.89 1.77 -13.16
CA TRP A 162 -2.27 1.49 -12.80
C TRP A 162 -3.10 2.77 -12.58
N ILE A 163 -2.55 3.74 -11.86
CA ILE A 163 -3.20 5.04 -11.65
C ILE A 163 -3.45 5.72 -12.99
N ILE A 164 -2.41 5.91 -13.81
CA ILE A 164 -2.51 6.59 -15.10
C ILE A 164 -3.54 5.89 -16.00
N THR A 165 -3.51 4.56 -16.06
CA THR A 165 -4.44 3.76 -16.87
C THR A 165 -5.90 4.03 -16.50
N VAL A 166 -6.21 4.09 -15.20
CA VAL A 166 -7.57 4.38 -14.73
C VAL A 166 -8.00 5.80 -15.05
N TRP A 167 -7.09 6.77 -14.88
CA TRP A 167 -7.36 8.15 -15.25
C TRP A 167 -7.67 8.31 -16.73
N LEU A 168 -6.83 7.73 -17.60
CA LEU A 168 -7.04 7.74 -19.04
C LEU A 168 -8.35 7.04 -19.43
N LYS A 169 -8.61 5.84 -18.90
CA LYS A 169 -9.86 5.11 -19.18
C LYS A 169 -11.09 5.93 -18.77
N GLY A 170 -11.09 6.52 -17.57
CA GLY A 170 -12.20 7.36 -17.12
C GLY A 170 -12.33 8.66 -17.91
N ALA A 171 -11.24 9.22 -18.42
CA ALA A 171 -11.31 10.37 -19.31
C ALA A 171 -11.99 10.01 -20.64
N MET A 172 -11.64 8.85 -21.22
CA MET A 172 -12.23 8.37 -22.48
C MET A 172 -13.75 8.18 -22.39
N THR A 173 -14.30 7.83 -21.22
CA THR A 173 -15.76 7.72 -21.06
C THR A 173 -16.49 9.06 -21.05
N LEU A 174 -15.77 10.16 -20.86
CA LEU A 174 -16.32 11.52 -20.84
C LEU A 174 -16.12 12.26 -22.17
N LEU A 175 -15.30 11.74 -23.08
CA LEU A 175 -15.06 12.36 -24.37
C LEU A 175 -16.27 12.19 -25.28
N PRO A 176 -16.66 13.23 -26.03
CA PRO A 176 -17.70 13.11 -27.05
C PRO A 176 -17.21 12.26 -28.22
N GLU A 177 -18.15 11.67 -28.96
CA GLU A 177 -17.86 11.05 -30.25
C GLU A 177 -17.31 12.10 -31.23
N LEU A 178 -16.30 11.70 -32.02
CA LEU A 178 -15.81 12.53 -33.11
C LEU A 178 -16.92 12.63 -34.16
N LYS A 179 -17.32 13.86 -34.47
CA LYS A 179 -18.28 14.17 -35.53
C LYS A 179 -17.70 13.91 -36.91
#